data_AF-A0AAD4KW80-F1
#
_entry.id   AF-A0AAD4KW80-F1
#
_cell.length_a   1.000
_cell.length_b   1.000
_cell.length_c   1.000
_cell.angle_alpha   90.00
_cell.angle_beta   90.00
_cell.angle_gamma   90.00
#
_symmetry.space_group_name_H-M   'P 1'
#
loop_
_entity.id
_entity.type
_entity.pdbx_description
1 polymer ?
#
loop_
_entity_poly.entity_id
_entity_poly.type
_entity_poly.pdbx_seq_one_letter_code
_entity_poly.pdbx_strand_id
1 'polypeptide(L)'
;MFLQPETHAITEEQLINEVRAIYAGLVMVEKKCIEIDKQQSNNADGLKELQWQALIALHRTLLHEHHDFFLASNHPAASVVLRKLADKYSMPARMWRYGIHSFLELLRKKLPASLEHMLSYIYMAYSMMTLLLESVPAFERTWIECLGDLARYRMAIEEIDMSERDKWSGVARQWYSKAADKSPEVGRIQHHLAVLARPNLLQQLFYYSKSLTSIQPFTNARDSIALVFGPLLDASKPVNKSNPEILIKFVKVHGLFFRRGEVSKALPLAKSFLDQLDDHIESVGAIFREQGVYISSSNYAAIFDYGQSDSKLFPMFDSKNLAQESKQEIVDAACAYWANPPCQQTAISLREIPENLDLRFHTSDHVASYASHLAFYTLELVLERIGDRDVLPYAHVSLAFLWCISLVPKSMEYIQADVPWARIASFLNSLIKSEKGKEKTDTDEFPVNETSKQLPEDFLIRGLAWSQLYYPEDFFDEIADEEERSVEAPSVVIPRTKRCLWLGLNIAKLNCWIKYDDEKRRFFATSFTEELAGLTEGHQVLSRHNEQHDVDTKMTGV
;
A
#
# COMPACT_ATOMS: atom_id res chain seq x y z
N MET A 1 10.78 25.03 -55.82
CA MET A 1 11.17 25.74 -54.57
C MET A 1 9.86 26.15 -53.91
N PHE A 2 9.37 25.37 -52.94
CA PHE A 2 8.14 25.70 -52.22
C PHE A 2 8.48 26.78 -51.18
N LEU A 3 7.87 27.96 -51.30
CA LEU A 3 7.96 29.03 -50.31
C LEU A 3 7.19 28.59 -49.07
N GLN A 4 7.89 28.39 -47.95
CA GLN A 4 7.23 28.31 -46.65
C GLN A 4 6.64 29.68 -46.33
N PRO A 5 5.39 29.76 -45.83
CA PRO A 5 4.79 31.02 -45.42
C PRO A 5 5.55 31.60 -44.22
N GLU A 6 5.74 32.92 -44.19
CA GLU A 6 6.33 33.63 -43.06
C GLU A 6 5.45 33.46 -41.82
N THR A 7 5.86 32.61 -40.89
CA THR A 7 5.24 32.49 -39.57
C THR A 7 5.84 33.53 -38.64
N HIS A 8 5.13 34.64 -38.41
CA HIS A 8 5.49 35.58 -37.35
C HIS A 8 5.28 34.94 -35.97
N ALA A 9 6.23 35.13 -35.06
CA ALA A 9 6.11 34.63 -33.69
C ALA A 9 4.98 35.36 -32.93
N ILE A 10 4.14 34.60 -32.22
CA ILE A 10 3.04 35.15 -31.41
C ILE A 10 3.59 36.03 -30.28
N THR A 11 3.01 37.22 -30.09
CA THR A 11 3.38 38.11 -28.98
C THR A 11 2.70 37.70 -27.67
N GLU A 12 3.26 38.10 -26.53
CA GLU A 12 2.66 37.80 -25.22
C GLU A 12 1.25 38.40 -25.10
N GLU A 13 1.02 39.62 -25.59
CA GLU A 13 -0.30 40.27 -25.54
C GLU A 13 -1.35 39.51 -26.38
N GLN A 14 -0.98 39.05 -27.57
CA GLN A 14 -1.85 38.20 -28.39
C GLN A 14 -2.20 36.91 -27.66
N LEU A 15 -1.21 36.27 -27.04
CA LEU A 15 -1.42 35.04 -26.28
C LEU A 15 -2.32 35.25 -25.05
N ILE A 16 -2.16 36.37 -24.33
CA ILE A 16 -3.06 36.74 -23.21
C ILE A 16 -4.51 36.84 -23.70
N ASN A 17 -4.73 37.51 -24.84
CA ASN A 17 -6.07 37.68 -25.40
C ASN A 17 -6.65 36.35 -25.88
N GLU A 18 -5.84 35.48 -26.46
CA GLU A 18 -6.23 34.15 -26.90
C GLU A 18 -6.62 33.25 -25.72
N VAL A 19 -5.79 33.15 -24.68
CA VAL A 19 -6.11 32.40 -23.45
C VAL A 19 -7.40 32.91 -22.80
N ARG A 20 -7.64 34.23 -22.79
CA ARG A 20 -8.89 34.81 -22.28
C ARG A 20 -10.11 34.42 -23.12
N ALA A 21 -9.97 34.43 -24.45
CA ALA A 21 -11.04 34.05 -25.36
C ALA A 21 -11.41 32.56 -25.19
N ILE A 22 -10.41 31.67 -25.16
CA ILE A 22 -10.58 30.23 -24.90
C ILE A 22 -11.25 30.03 -23.54
N TYR A 23 -10.75 30.68 -22.48
CA TYR A 23 -11.33 30.56 -21.14
C TYR A 23 -12.82 30.99 -21.11
N ALA A 24 -13.20 32.05 -21.82
CA ALA A 24 -14.58 32.48 -21.92
C ALA A 24 -15.46 31.46 -22.66
N GLY A 25 -14.96 30.88 -23.75
CA GLY A 25 -15.61 29.79 -24.49
C GLY A 25 -15.81 28.55 -23.62
N LEU A 26 -14.72 28.08 -22.99
CA LEU A 26 -14.70 26.96 -22.05
C LEU A 26 -15.75 27.12 -20.95
N VAL A 27 -15.78 28.26 -20.25
CA VAL A 27 -16.76 28.49 -19.17
C VAL A 27 -18.21 28.45 -19.69
N MET A 28 -18.45 28.94 -20.91
CA MET A 28 -19.78 28.88 -21.52
C MET A 28 -20.19 27.44 -21.82
N VAL A 29 -19.29 26.63 -22.40
CA VAL A 29 -19.56 25.22 -22.72
C VAL A 29 -19.71 24.40 -21.44
N GLU A 30 -18.83 24.60 -20.45
CA GLU A 30 -18.89 23.93 -19.14
C GLU A 30 -20.25 24.17 -18.45
N LYS A 31 -20.70 25.43 -18.42
CA LYS A 31 -22.01 25.76 -17.86
C LYS A 31 -23.16 25.02 -18.56
N LYS A 32 -23.10 24.91 -19.90
CA LYS A 32 -24.08 24.15 -20.68
C LYS A 32 -24.04 22.66 -20.36
N CYS A 33 -22.85 22.04 -20.26
CA CYS A 33 -22.70 20.65 -19.85
C CYS A 33 -23.36 20.41 -18.49
N ILE A 34 -23.04 21.24 -17.49
CA ILE A 34 -23.58 21.12 -16.13
C ILE A 34 -25.11 21.20 -16.13
N GLU A 35 -25.66 22.18 -16.85
CA GLU A 35 -27.11 22.38 -16.92
C GLU A 35 -27.82 21.20 -17.59
N ILE A 36 -27.32 20.76 -18.74
CA ILE A 36 -27.93 19.68 -19.51
C ILE A 36 -27.78 18.33 -18.79
N ASP A 37 -26.60 18.02 -18.24
CA ASP A 37 -26.39 16.81 -17.44
C ASP A 37 -27.36 16.74 -16.26
N LYS A 38 -27.57 17.87 -15.57
CA LYS A 38 -28.52 17.95 -14.45
C LYS A 38 -29.96 17.73 -14.93
N GLN A 39 -30.35 18.31 -16.06
CA GLN A 39 -31.68 18.10 -16.65
C GLN A 39 -31.88 16.63 -17.04
N GLN A 40 -30.91 16.01 -17.70
CA GLN A 40 -31.01 14.62 -18.16
C GLN A 40 -30.89 13.59 -17.03
N SER A 41 -30.13 13.89 -15.97
CA SER A 41 -30.05 13.00 -14.79
C SER A 41 -31.37 12.93 -14.03
N ASN A 42 -32.25 13.93 -14.16
CA ASN A 42 -33.58 13.94 -13.55
C ASN A 42 -34.67 13.46 -14.52
N ASN A 43 -34.34 13.26 -15.79
CA ASN A 43 -35.29 12.81 -16.80
C ASN A 43 -35.31 11.28 -16.89
N ALA A 44 -36.46 10.70 -16.55
CA ALA A 44 -36.71 9.27 -16.65
C ALA A 44 -36.87 8.78 -18.09
N ASP A 45 -37.16 9.69 -19.04
CA ASP A 45 -37.36 9.32 -20.43
C ASP A 45 -36.05 8.89 -21.11
N GLY A 46 -36.21 7.98 -22.08
CA GLY A 46 -35.13 7.54 -22.95
C GLY A 46 -34.67 8.67 -23.88
N LEU A 47 -33.36 8.76 -24.12
CA LEU A 47 -32.78 9.68 -25.08
C LEU A 47 -32.81 9.07 -26.48
N LYS A 48 -33.13 9.90 -27.48
CA LYS A 48 -33.03 9.53 -28.90
C LYS A 48 -31.58 9.61 -29.37
N GLU A 49 -31.25 8.90 -30.44
CA GLU A 49 -29.90 8.86 -31.04
C GLU A 49 -29.31 10.25 -31.30
N LEU A 50 -30.08 11.16 -31.89
CA LEU A 50 -29.63 12.55 -32.14
C LEU A 50 -29.32 13.32 -30.85
N GLN A 51 -30.01 13.02 -29.74
CA GLN A 51 -29.75 13.65 -28.46
C GLN A 51 -28.45 13.11 -27.85
N TRP A 52 -28.19 11.80 -27.97
CA TRP A 52 -26.91 11.22 -27.56
C TRP A 52 -25.73 11.83 -28.32
N GLN A 53 -25.83 11.92 -29.64
CA GLN A 53 -24.81 12.54 -30.48
C GLN A 53 -24.55 14.01 -30.09
N ALA A 54 -25.61 14.77 -29.80
CA ALA A 54 -25.48 16.15 -29.34
C ALA A 54 -24.79 16.26 -27.97
N LEU A 55 -25.11 15.38 -27.02
CA LEU A 55 -24.46 15.33 -25.71
C LEU A 55 -22.97 14.98 -25.82
N ILE A 56 -22.64 13.94 -26.59
CA ILE A 56 -21.24 13.54 -26.81
C ILE A 56 -20.47 14.68 -27.49
N ALA A 57 -21.05 15.32 -28.51
CA ALA A 57 -20.43 16.45 -29.19
C ALA A 57 -20.19 17.65 -28.26
N LEU A 58 -21.13 17.92 -27.34
CA LEU A 58 -21.01 18.97 -26.35
C LEU A 58 -19.84 18.69 -25.38
N HIS A 59 -19.77 17.49 -24.81
CA HIS A 59 -18.68 17.12 -23.90
C HIS A 59 -17.33 17.03 -24.61
N ARG A 60 -17.30 16.54 -25.86
CA ARG A 60 -16.11 16.59 -26.71
C ARG A 60 -15.60 18.01 -26.89
N THR A 61 -16.51 18.96 -27.16
CA THR A 61 -16.15 20.38 -27.29
C THR A 61 -15.54 20.90 -25.99
N LEU A 62 -16.12 20.57 -24.83
CA LEU A 62 -15.57 20.96 -23.54
C LEU A 62 -14.14 20.44 -23.33
N LEU A 63 -13.86 19.18 -23.67
CA LEU A 63 -12.51 18.63 -23.55
C LEU A 63 -11.51 19.30 -24.50
N HIS A 64 -11.92 19.63 -25.72
CA HIS A 64 -11.07 20.38 -26.65
C HIS A 64 -10.77 21.80 -26.15
N GLU A 65 -11.77 22.52 -25.63
CA GLU A 65 -11.55 23.85 -25.04
C GLU A 65 -10.58 23.79 -23.84
N HIS A 66 -10.67 22.74 -23.00
CA HIS A 66 -9.69 22.51 -21.94
C HIS A 66 -8.29 22.25 -22.50
N HIS A 67 -8.18 21.39 -23.51
CA HIS A 67 -6.90 21.10 -24.17
C HIS A 67 -6.26 22.35 -24.76
N ASP A 68 -7.04 23.15 -25.50
CA ASP A 68 -6.56 24.38 -26.11
C ASP A 68 -6.16 25.40 -25.03
N PHE A 69 -6.90 25.48 -23.92
CA PHE A 69 -6.52 26.29 -22.78
C PHE A 69 -5.16 25.86 -22.19
N PHE A 70 -4.94 24.56 -22.02
CA PHE A 70 -3.66 24.07 -21.49
C PHE A 70 -2.51 24.33 -22.46
N LEU A 71 -2.67 24.11 -23.76
CA LEU A 71 -1.64 24.39 -24.75
C LEU A 71 -1.32 25.88 -24.85
N ALA A 72 -2.34 26.73 -24.90
CA ALA A 72 -2.15 28.18 -24.98
C ALA A 72 -1.48 28.72 -23.70
N SER A 73 -1.92 28.28 -22.51
CA SER A 73 -1.32 28.71 -21.25
C SER A 73 0.10 28.19 -21.03
N ASN A 74 0.49 27.09 -21.68
CA ASN A 74 1.85 26.52 -21.63
C ASN A 74 2.69 26.79 -22.88
N HIS A 75 2.22 27.65 -23.78
CA HIS A 75 2.96 28.01 -24.99
C HIS A 75 4.37 28.57 -24.63
N PRO A 76 5.42 28.36 -25.45
CA PRO A 76 6.76 28.85 -25.15
C PRO A 76 6.85 30.35 -24.82
N ALA A 77 6.01 31.17 -25.48
CA ALA A 77 5.88 32.61 -25.23
C ALA A 77 5.03 32.99 -24.00
N ALA A 78 4.40 32.03 -23.32
CA ALA A 78 3.58 32.28 -22.14
C ALA A 78 4.44 32.69 -20.94
N SER A 79 4.08 33.80 -20.30
CA SER A 79 4.69 34.20 -19.04
C SER A 79 4.32 33.28 -17.88
N VAL A 80 5.09 33.38 -16.80
CA VAL A 80 4.86 32.61 -15.55
C VAL A 80 3.44 32.80 -15.03
N VAL A 81 2.87 34.00 -15.18
CA VAL A 81 1.50 34.30 -14.73
C VAL A 81 0.47 33.51 -15.55
N LEU A 82 0.63 33.45 -16.87
CA LEU A 82 -0.25 32.67 -17.75
C LEU A 82 -0.17 31.17 -17.46
N ARG A 83 1.04 30.62 -17.31
CA ARG A 83 1.24 29.19 -16.99
C ARG A 83 0.56 28.78 -15.69
N LYS A 84 0.54 29.66 -14.68
CA LYS A 84 -0.12 29.44 -13.38
C LYS A 84 -1.65 29.53 -13.42
N LEU A 85 -2.27 29.93 -14.53
CA LEU A 85 -3.74 30.03 -14.61
C LEU A 85 -4.43 28.68 -14.51
N ALA A 86 -3.82 27.63 -15.05
CA ALA A 86 -4.36 26.28 -14.98
C ALA A 86 -4.55 25.81 -13.52
N ASP A 87 -3.55 26.05 -12.66
CA ASP A 87 -3.66 25.81 -11.22
C ASP A 87 -4.69 26.73 -10.57
N LYS A 88 -4.57 28.04 -10.82
CA LYS A 88 -5.41 29.08 -10.21
C LYS A 88 -6.90 28.84 -10.45
N TYR A 89 -7.25 28.32 -11.62
CA TYR A 89 -8.64 28.03 -12.00
C TYR A 89 -9.03 26.56 -11.81
N SER A 90 -8.16 25.75 -11.21
CA SER A 90 -8.37 24.31 -10.98
C SER A 90 -8.77 23.57 -12.26
N MET A 91 -8.11 23.89 -13.37
CA MET A 91 -8.48 23.37 -14.69
C MET A 91 -8.48 21.84 -14.78
N PRO A 92 -7.48 21.11 -14.26
CA PRO A 92 -7.51 19.65 -14.28
C PRO A 92 -8.72 19.07 -13.54
N ALA A 93 -9.01 19.60 -12.34
CA ALA A 93 -10.14 19.13 -11.52
C ALA A 93 -11.50 19.43 -12.18
N ARG A 94 -11.64 20.59 -12.83
CA ARG A 94 -12.85 20.98 -13.57
C ARG A 94 -13.05 20.12 -14.82
N MET A 95 -12.00 19.91 -15.60
CA MET A 95 -12.02 19.04 -16.78
C MET A 95 -12.46 17.63 -16.39
N TRP A 96 -11.87 17.07 -15.33
CA TRP A 96 -12.29 15.76 -14.82
C TRP A 96 -13.74 15.77 -14.38
N ARG A 97 -14.14 16.71 -13.50
CA ARG A 97 -15.47 16.72 -12.89
C ARG A 97 -16.60 16.94 -13.89
N TYR A 98 -16.48 17.94 -14.76
CA TYR A 98 -17.56 18.43 -15.63
C TYR A 98 -17.39 17.99 -17.09
N GLY A 99 -16.15 17.75 -17.52
CA GLY A 99 -15.87 17.18 -18.83
C GLY A 99 -16.13 15.68 -18.84
N ILE A 100 -15.53 14.94 -17.91
CA ILE A 100 -15.45 13.47 -17.99
C ILE A 100 -16.43 12.78 -17.04
N HIS A 101 -16.23 12.95 -15.74
CA HIS A 101 -16.89 12.16 -14.69
C HIS A 101 -18.40 12.37 -14.65
N SER A 102 -18.92 13.61 -14.68
CA SER A 102 -20.38 13.84 -14.65
C SER A 102 -21.10 13.14 -15.81
N PHE A 103 -20.51 13.21 -17.00
CA PHE A 103 -21.08 12.61 -18.19
C PHE A 103 -20.99 11.09 -18.18
N LEU A 104 -19.86 10.52 -17.74
CA LEU A 104 -19.74 9.07 -17.52
C LEU A 104 -20.78 8.56 -16.51
N GLU A 105 -21.05 9.30 -15.45
CA GLU A 105 -22.10 8.94 -14.50
C GLU A 105 -23.52 9.05 -15.09
N LEU A 106 -23.79 10.04 -15.93
CA LEU A 106 -25.06 10.14 -16.67
C LEU A 106 -25.23 8.93 -17.61
N LEU A 107 -24.19 8.61 -18.38
CA LEU A 107 -24.17 7.47 -19.29
C LEU A 107 -24.37 6.17 -18.51
N ARG A 108 -23.65 5.96 -17.40
CA ARG A 108 -23.76 4.77 -16.54
C ARG A 108 -25.17 4.57 -16.01
N LYS A 109 -25.86 5.64 -15.59
CA LYS A 109 -27.26 5.58 -15.10
C LYS A 109 -28.27 5.18 -16.18
N LYS A 110 -27.95 5.37 -17.46
CA LYS A 110 -28.83 5.06 -18.60
C LYS A 110 -28.45 3.76 -19.31
N LEU A 111 -27.59 2.93 -18.71
CA LEU A 111 -27.32 1.58 -19.20
C LEU A 111 -28.60 0.71 -19.14
N PRO A 112 -28.78 -0.22 -20.10
CA PRO A 112 -27.84 -0.60 -21.17
C PRO A 112 -27.92 0.30 -22.43
N ALA A 113 -28.91 1.18 -22.54
CA ALA A 113 -29.17 1.96 -23.77
C ALA A 113 -28.03 2.91 -24.17
N SER A 114 -27.18 3.30 -23.23
CA SER A 114 -26.03 4.20 -23.42
C SER A 114 -24.70 3.47 -23.71
N LEU A 115 -24.68 2.14 -23.78
CA LEU A 115 -23.43 1.36 -23.76
C LEU A 115 -22.44 1.77 -24.87
N GLU A 116 -22.88 1.79 -26.13
CA GLU A 116 -22.03 2.15 -27.27
C GLU A 116 -21.53 3.60 -27.18
N HIS A 117 -22.39 4.51 -26.73
CA HIS A 117 -22.05 5.91 -26.49
C HIS A 117 -21.00 6.07 -25.38
N MET A 118 -21.15 5.29 -24.30
CA MET A 118 -20.21 5.29 -23.18
C MET A 118 -18.85 4.75 -23.59
N LEU A 119 -18.81 3.65 -24.35
CA LEU A 119 -17.57 3.10 -24.92
C LEU A 119 -16.86 4.15 -25.78
N SER A 120 -17.57 4.73 -26.76
CA SER A 120 -17.02 5.75 -27.66
C SER A 120 -16.46 6.95 -26.89
N TYR A 121 -17.21 7.42 -25.88
CA TYR A 121 -16.78 8.54 -25.05
C TYR A 121 -15.54 8.23 -24.21
N ILE A 122 -15.46 7.03 -23.62
CA ILE A 122 -14.29 6.58 -22.86
C ILE A 122 -13.04 6.58 -23.73
N TYR A 123 -13.09 6.00 -24.94
CA TYR A 123 -11.93 5.97 -25.84
C TYR A 123 -11.47 7.37 -26.26
N MET A 124 -12.41 8.27 -26.52
CA MET A 124 -12.12 9.67 -26.84
C MET A 124 -11.49 10.40 -25.66
N ALA A 125 -12.07 10.29 -24.46
CA ALA A 125 -11.53 10.90 -23.25
C ALA A 125 -10.13 10.32 -22.93
N TYR A 126 -9.95 9.01 -23.05
CA TYR A 126 -8.66 8.35 -22.83
C TYR A 126 -7.59 8.90 -23.78
N SER A 127 -7.91 9.02 -25.08
CA SER A 127 -7.00 9.62 -26.08
C SER A 127 -6.63 11.06 -25.74
N MET A 128 -7.60 11.87 -25.29
CA MET A 128 -7.36 13.25 -24.85
C MET A 128 -6.45 13.31 -23.62
N MET A 129 -6.67 12.44 -22.62
CA MET A 129 -5.84 12.39 -21.43
C MET A 129 -4.40 11.95 -21.74
N THR A 130 -4.21 10.98 -22.64
CA THR A 130 -2.89 10.57 -23.11
C THR A 130 -2.18 11.72 -23.83
N LEU A 131 -2.88 12.46 -24.68
CA LEU A 131 -2.31 13.63 -25.35
C LEU A 131 -1.88 14.72 -24.35
N LEU A 132 -2.68 14.97 -23.30
CA LEU A 132 -2.33 15.92 -22.24
C LEU A 132 -1.16 15.45 -21.37
N LEU A 133 -1.04 14.13 -21.16
CA LEU A 133 0.10 13.54 -20.46
C LEU A 133 1.42 13.84 -21.19
N GLU A 134 1.41 13.77 -22.53
CA GLU A 134 2.57 14.04 -23.37
C GLU A 134 2.85 15.55 -23.54
N SER A 135 1.80 16.34 -23.76
CA SER A 135 1.92 17.76 -24.11
C SER A 135 1.99 18.72 -22.91
N VAL A 136 1.46 18.32 -21.75
CA VAL A 136 1.34 19.17 -20.56
C VAL A 136 1.77 18.39 -19.30
N PRO A 137 3.08 18.09 -19.15
CA PRO A 137 3.59 17.23 -18.07
C PRO A 137 3.48 17.85 -16.68
N ALA A 138 3.21 19.16 -16.57
CA ALA A 138 3.03 19.84 -15.29
C ALA A 138 1.95 19.21 -14.39
N PHE A 139 0.95 18.56 -15.00
CA PHE A 139 -0.15 17.87 -14.31
C PHE A 139 -0.10 16.35 -14.43
N GLU A 140 1.08 15.79 -14.74
CA GLU A 140 1.29 14.36 -14.99
C GLU A 140 0.60 13.45 -13.95
N ARG A 141 0.74 13.75 -12.66
CA ARG A 141 0.11 12.98 -11.56
C ARG A 141 -1.42 12.90 -11.73
N THR A 142 -2.06 14.01 -12.07
CA THR A 142 -3.51 14.06 -12.29
C THR A 142 -3.91 13.28 -13.55
N TRP A 143 -3.14 13.41 -14.63
CA TRP A 143 -3.43 12.72 -15.89
C TRP A 143 -3.32 11.20 -15.78
N ILE A 144 -2.27 10.70 -15.11
CA ILE A 144 -2.08 9.27 -14.83
C ILE A 144 -3.28 8.71 -14.06
N GLU A 145 -3.77 9.42 -13.05
CA GLU A 145 -4.90 8.96 -12.26
C GLU A 145 -6.21 8.94 -13.07
N CYS A 146 -6.46 9.99 -13.86
CA CYS A 146 -7.61 10.03 -14.77
C CYS A 146 -7.60 8.88 -15.79
N LEU A 147 -6.41 8.51 -16.31
CA LEU A 147 -6.24 7.37 -17.21
C LEU A 147 -6.56 6.04 -16.49
N GLY A 148 -6.12 5.88 -15.24
CA GLY A 148 -6.50 4.75 -14.39
C GLY A 148 -8.01 4.67 -14.16
N ASP A 149 -8.66 5.79 -13.86
CA ASP A 149 -10.12 5.84 -13.67
C ASP A 149 -10.88 5.52 -14.96
N LEU A 150 -10.47 6.06 -16.11
CA LEU A 150 -11.07 5.75 -17.41
C LEU A 150 -10.94 4.27 -17.77
N ALA A 151 -9.75 3.70 -17.56
CA ALA A 151 -9.52 2.27 -17.76
C ALA A 151 -10.41 1.42 -16.82
N ARG A 152 -10.58 1.85 -15.57
CA ARG A 152 -11.47 1.21 -14.60
C ARG A 152 -12.95 1.32 -14.99
N TYR A 153 -13.40 2.45 -15.55
CA TYR A 153 -14.74 2.57 -16.11
C TYR A 153 -14.95 1.59 -17.27
N ARG A 154 -13.99 1.50 -18.20
CA ARG A 154 -14.03 0.57 -19.34
C ARG A 154 -14.08 -0.90 -18.90
N MET A 155 -13.29 -1.25 -17.89
CA MET A 155 -13.34 -2.56 -17.24
C MET A 155 -14.72 -2.83 -16.60
N ALA A 156 -15.27 -1.85 -15.87
CA ALA A 156 -16.49 -2.05 -15.10
C ALA A 156 -17.75 -2.25 -15.96
N ILE A 157 -17.81 -1.63 -17.14
CA ILE A 157 -18.95 -1.78 -18.07
C ILE A 157 -18.86 -3.04 -18.94
N GLU A 158 -17.72 -3.74 -18.94
CA GLU A 158 -17.56 -5.01 -19.66
C GLU A 158 -18.11 -6.16 -18.81
N GLU A 159 -19.30 -6.64 -19.17
CA GLU A 159 -19.98 -7.73 -18.47
C GLU A 159 -19.90 -9.07 -19.22
N ILE A 160 -19.61 -9.06 -20.53
CA ILE A 160 -19.69 -10.24 -21.39
C ILE A 160 -18.30 -10.75 -21.75
N ASP A 161 -17.43 -9.89 -22.26
CA ASP A 161 -16.08 -10.30 -22.67
C ASP A 161 -15.10 -10.21 -21.50
N MET A 162 -14.94 -11.33 -20.79
CA MET A 162 -14.01 -11.42 -19.67
C MET A 162 -12.55 -11.17 -20.08
N SER A 163 -12.16 -11.44 -21.33
CA SER A 163 -10.80 -11.15 -21.81
C SER A 163 -10.58 -9.65 -21.93
N GLU A 164 -11.53 -8.92 -22.52
CA GLU A 164 -11.47 -7.46 -22.57
C GLU A 164 -11.51 -6.85 -21.18
N ARG A 165 -12.34 -7.37 -20.29
CA ARG A 165 -12.39 -6.94 -18.89
C ARG A 165 -11.03 -7.10 -18.20
N ASP A 166 -10.39 -8.25 -18.37
CA ASP A 166 -9.07 -8.52 -17.78
C ASP A 166 -7.97 -7.63 -18.36
N LYS A 167 -7.99 -7.34 -19.68
CA LYS A 167 -7.08 -6.37 -20.30
C LYS A 167 -7.21 -4.99 -19.68
N TRP A 168 -8.45 -4.48 -19.56
CA TRP A 168 -8.68 -3.15 -18.98
C TRP A 168 -8.43 -3.09 -17.48
N SER A 169 -8.61 -4.20 -16.76
CA SER A 169 -8.13 -4.36 -15.38
C SER A 169 -6.60 -4.22 -15.30
N GLY A 170 -5.87 -4.86 -16.23
CA GLY A 170 -4.42 -4.71 -16.38
C GLY A 170 -3.99 -3.27 -16.66
N VAL A 171 -4.61 -2.60 -17.63
CA VAL A 171 -4.32 -1.20 -17.97
C VAL A 171 -4.59 -0.27 -16.79
N ALA A 172 -5.72 -0.45 -16.09
CA ALA A 172 -6.01 0.34 -14.89
C ALA A 172 -4.96 0.11 -13.80
N ARG A 173 -4.53 -1.14 -13.60
CA ARG A 173 -3.49 -1.50 -12.62
C ARG A 173 -2.17 -0.81 -12.95
N GLN A 174 -1.71 -0.86 -14.19
CA GLN A 174 -0.48 -0.18 -14.64
C GLN A 174 -0.52 1.32 -14.36
N TRP A 175 -1.64 2.00 -14.67
CA TRP A 175 -1.78 3.43 -14.37
C TRP A 175 -1.76 3.74 -12.88
N TYR A 176 -2.47 2.97 -12.05
CA TYR A 176 -2.45 3.20 -10.61
C TYR A 176 -1.15 2.78 -9.94
N SER A 177 -0.43 1.79 -10.47
CA SER A 177 0.94 1.45 -10.04
C SER A 177 1.88 2.63 -10.32
N LYS A 178 1.82 3.20 -11.54
CA LYS A 178 2.59 4.41 -11.89
C LYS A 178 2.19 5.63 -11.03
N ALA A 179 0.91 5.77 -10.69
CA ALA A 179 0.45 6.80 -9.76
C ALA A 179 1.02 6.57 -8.34
N ALA A 180 0.99 5.33 -7.86
CA ALA A 180 1.56 4.93 -6.59
C ALA A 180 3.07 5.15 -6.56
N ASP A 181 3.74 5.10 -7.71
CA ASP A 181 5.16 5.38 -7.77
C ASP A 181 5.53 6.84 -7.59
N LYS A 182 4.66 7.74 -8.06
CA LYS A 182 4.84 9.19 -7.96
C LYS A 182 4.31 9.80 -6.66
N SER A 183 3.42 9.07 -5.99
CA SER A 183 2.74 9.48 -4.75
C SER A 183 2.53 8.28 -3.81
N PRO A 184 3.60 7.57 -3.40
CA PRO A 184 3.49 6.35 -2.58
C PRO A 184 2.81 6.57 -1.23
N GLU A 185 2.89 7.79 -0.69
CA GLU A 185 2.33 8.22 0.58
C GLU A 185 0.80 8.39 0.56
N VAL A 186 0.18 8.43 -0.62
CA VAL A 186 -1.25 8.71 -0.78
C VAL A 186 -2.06 7.43 -0.72
N GLY A 187 -2.74 7.20 0.41
CA GLY A 187 -3.54 6.00 0.63
C GLY A 187 -4.67 5.81 -0.39
N ARG A 188 -5.20 6.89 -0.96
CA ARG A 188 -6.27 6.83 -1.96
C ARG A 188 -5.85 6.10 -3.25
N ILE A 189 -4.60 6.21 -3.67
CA ILE A 189 -4.09 5.48 -4.83
C ILE A 189 -4.00 3.98 -4.50
N GLN A 190 -3.56 3.64 -3.28
CA GLN A 190 -3.51 2.26 -2.79
C GLN A 190 -4.93 1.65 -2.72
N HIS A 191 -5.95 2.45 -2.36
CA HIS A 191 -7.35 2.03 -2.41
C HIS A 191 -7.80 1.61 -3.82
N HIS A 192 -7.39 2.32 -4.87
CA HIS A 192 -7.71 1.93 -6.23
C HIS A 192 -7.09 0.58 -6.62
N LEU A 193 -5.83 0.34 -6.23
CA LEU A 193 -5.18 -0.97 -6.40
C LEU A 193 -5.93 -2.07 -5.62
N ALA A 194 -6.46 -1.77 -4.43
CA ALA A 194 -7.26 -2.72 -3.64
C ALA A 194 -8.59 -3.11 -4.32
N VAL A 195 -9.20 -2.19 -5.07
CA VAL A 195 -10.40 -2.49 -5.87
C VAL A 195 -10.07 -3.44 -7.03
N LEU A 196 -8.92 -3.23 -7.69
CA LEU A 196 -8.44 -4.02 -8.82
C LEU A 196 -7.80 -5.36 -8.44
N ALA A 197 -7.51 -5.57 -7.16
CA ALA A 197 -6.96 -6.83 -6.64
C ALA A 197 -7.99 -7.97 -6.61
N ARG A 198 -9.28 -7.72 -6.89
CA ARG A 198 -10.30 -8.78 -6.96
C ARG A 198 -9.96 -9.79 -8.05
N PRO A 199 -10.12 -11.11 -7.82
CA PRO A 199 -10.69 -11.74 -6.63
C PRO A 199 -9.68 -12.17 -5.53
N ASN A 200 -8.43 -11.69 -5.58
CA ASN A 200 -7.35 -12.08 -4.64
C ASN A 200 -7.53 -11.41 -3.27
N LEU A 201 -8.01 -12.18 -2.28
CA LEU A 201 -8.37 -11.65 -0.96
C LEU A 201 -7.17 -11.15 -0.16
N LEU A 202 -6.02 -11.81 -0.26
CA LEU A 202 -4.79 -11.38 0.44
C LEU A 202 -4.31 -10.03 -0.10
N GLN A 203 -4.27 -9.89 -1.42
CA GLN A 203 -3.86 -8.65 -2.07
C GLN A 203 -4.86 -7.51 -1.82
N GLN A 204 -6.17 -7.81 -1.78
CA GLN A 204 -7.18 -6.84 -1.36
C GLN A 204 -6.96 -6.36 0.09
N LEU A 205 -6.75 -7.29 1.04
CA LEU A 205 -6.45 -6.96 2.43
C LEU A 205 -5.20 -6.07 2.53
N PHE A 206 -4.13 -6.44 1.82
CA PHE A 206 -2.90 -5.67 1.79
C PHE A 206 -3.13 -4.23 1.29
N TYR A 207 -3.70 -4.02 0.11
CA TYR A 207 -3.84 -2.67 -0.44
C TYR A 207 -4.85 -1.81 0.34
N TYR A 208 -5.94 -2.39 0.85
CA TYR A 208 -6.85 -1.63 1.72
C TYR A 208 -6.21 -1.27 3.06
N SER A 209 -5.45 -2.18 3.67
CA SER A 209 -4.75 -1.90 4.93
C SER A 209 -3.61 -0.88 4.72
N LYS A 210 -2.85 -0.99 3.63
CA LYS A 210 -1.88 0.02 3.20
C LYS A 210 -2.54 1.38 2.97
N SER A 211 -3.69 1.42 2.30
CA SER A 211 -4.47 2.66 2.12
C SER A 211 -4.84 3.35 3.43
N LEU A 212 -5.05 2.59 4.51
CA LEU A 212 -5.43 3.11 5.83
C LEU A 212 -4.22 3.47 6.70
N THR A 213 -3.04 2.91 6.39
CA THR A 213 -1.81 3.07 7.19
C THR A 213 -0.68 3.77 6.43
N SER A 214 -1.00 4.37 5.27
CA SER A 214 -0.11 5.28 4.56
C SER A 214 0.04 6.59 5.32
N ILE A 215 1.08 7.38 5.01
CA ILE A 215 1.30 8.70 5.61
C ILE A 215 0.10 9.63 5.41
N GLN A 216 -0.59 9.54 4.26
CA GLN A 216 -1.87 10.20 4.02
C GLN A 216 -2.98 9.14 3.91
N PRO A 217 -3.59 8.72 5.04
CA PRO A 217 -4.63 7.70 5.04
C PRO A 217 -5.85 8.09 4.22
N PHE A 218 -6.46 7.12 3.56
CA PHE A 218 -7.77 7.28 2.91
C PHE A 218 -8.84 6.52 3.68
N THR A 219 -9.51 7.21 4.60
CA THR A 219 -10.46 6.63 5.55
C THR A 219 -11.67 5.96 4.90
N ASN A 220 -12.10 6.41 3.71
CA ASN A 220 -13.16 5.76 2.93
C ASN A 220 -12.83 4.30 2.54
N ALA A 221 -11.55 3.90 2.60
CA ALA A 221 -11.17 2.50 2.44
C ALA A 221 -11.79 1.60 3.51
N ARG A 222 -12.18 2.12 4.68
CA ARG A 222 -12.86 1.35 5.73
C ARG A 222 -14.19 0.77 5.27
N ASP A 223 -15.00 1.55 4.57
CA ASP A 223 -16.27 1.07 4.01
C ASP A 223 -16.03 0.04 2.91
N SER A 224 -14.99 0.26 2.10
CA SER A 224 -14.65 -0.63 0.98
C SER A 224 -14.15 -2.00 1.45
N ILE A 225 -13.24 -2.05 2.43
CA ILE A 225 -12.74 -3.31 2.99
C ILE A 225 -13.81 -4.03 3.81
N ALA A 226 -14.75 -3.30 4.43
CA ALA A 226 -15.89 -3.91 5.12
C ALA A 226 -16.74 -4.78 4.16
N LEU A 227 -16.84 -4.42 2.88
CA LEU A 227 -17.53 -5.23 1.87
C LEU A 227 -16.79 -6.54 1.54
N VAL A 228 -15.48 -6.63 1.81
CA VAL A 228 -14.69 -7.86 1.68
C VAL A 228 -14.96 -8.77 2.88
N PHE A 229 -14.88 -8.22 4.10
CA PHE A 229 -15.06 -9.02 5.32
C PHE A 229 -16.48 -9.51 5.54
N GLY A 230 -17.49 -8.75 5.11
CA GLY A 230 -18.91 -9.07 5.35
C GLY A 230 -19.30 -10.47 4.86
N PRO A 231 -19.13 -10.77 3.56
CA PRO A 231 -19.38 -12.09 3.03
C PRO A 231 -18.47 -13.18 3.62
N LEU A 232 -17.21 -12.86 3.93
CA LEU A 232 -16.26 -13.86 4.44
C LEU A 232 -16.59 -14.32 5.86
N LEU A 233 -17.10 -13.43 6.72
CA LEU A 233 -17.41 -13.74 8.11
C LEU A 233 -18.83 -14.31 8.29
N ASP A 234 -19.64 -14.30 7.22
CA ASP A 234 -20.97 -14.88 7.20
C ASP A 234 -20.89 -16.32 6.67
N ALA A 235 -21.05 -17.30 7.58
CA ALA A 235 -20.95 -18.72 7.25
C ALA A 235 -22.01 -19.19 6.23
N SER A 236 -23.08 -18.43 6.02
CA SER A 236 -24.13 -18.75 5.04
C SER A 236 -23.74 -18.39 3.60
N LYS A 237 -22.71 -17.56 3.41
CA LYS A 237 -22.30 -17.05 2.09
C LYS A 237 -21.20 -17.90 1.46
N PRO A 238 -21.29 -18.19 0.15
CA PRO A 238 -20.24 -18.90 -0.53
C PRO A 238 -18.98 -18.03 -0.63
N VAL A 239 -17.83 -18.62 -0.32
CA VAL A 239 -16.52 -17.99 -0.52
C VAL A 239 -15.96 -18.42 -1.88
N ASN A 240 -15.30 -17.50 -2.59
CA ASN A 240 -14.69 -17.80 -3.88
C ASN A 240 -13.56 -18.82 -3.70
N LYS A 241 -13.74 -20.02 -4.27
CA LYS A 241 -12.83 -21.16 -4.17
C LYS A 241 -11.48 -20.98 -4.89
N SER A 242 -11.30 -19.90 -5.65
CA SER A 242 -9.99 -19.57 -6.26
C SER A 242 -8.95 -19.11 -5.22
N ASN A 243 -9.37 -18.69 -4.03
CA ASN A 243 -8.44 -18.31 -2.96
C ASN A 243 -8.07 -19.55 -2.13
N PRO A 244 -6.78 -19.76 -1.81
CA PRO A 244 -6.36 -20.81 -0.88
C PRO A 244 -7.03 -20.68 0.49
N GLU A 245 -7.47 -21.82 1.05
CA GLU A 245 -8.18 -21.89 2.33
C GLU A 245 -7.40 -21.22 3.48
N ILE A 246 -6.08 -21.42 3.52
CA ILE A 246 -5.19 -20.78 4.50
C ILE A 246 -5.24 -19.24 4.42
N LEU A 247 -5.23 -18.67 3.21
CA LEU A 247 -5.30 -17.22 3.02
C LEU A 247 -6.69 -16.68 3.36
N ILE A 248 -7.75 -17.45 3.12
CA ILE A 248 -9.10 -17.12 3.58
C ILE A 248 -9.14 -17.03 5.11
N LYS A 249 -8.54 -18.00 5.82
CA LYS A 249 -8.45 -17.99 7.30
C LYS A 249 -7.71 -16.74 7.80
N PHE A 250 -6.55 -16.43 7.20
CA PHE A 250 -5.80 -15.22 7.50
C PHE A 250 -6.65 -13.95 7.35
N VAL A 251 -7.32 -13.79 6.20
CA VAL A 251 -8.17 -12.62 5.93
C VAL A 251 -9.37 -12.56 6.89
N LYS A 252 -9.94 -13.70 7.30
CA LYS A 252 -11.00 -13.75 8.33
C LYS A 252 -10.50 -13.27 9.69
N VAL A 253 -9.30 -13.65 10.13
CA VAL A 253 -8.69 -13.17 11.38
C VAL A 253 -8.55 -11.65 11.35
N HIS A 254 -8.00 -11.10 10.26
CA HIS A 254 -7.92 -9.65 10.07
C HIS A 254 -9.29 -8.98 10.06
N GLY A 255 -10.30 -9.61 9.45
CA GLY A 255 -11.68 -9.13 9.47
C GLY A 255 -12.29 -9.08 10.88
N LEU A 256 -11.96 -10.05 11.73
CA LEU A 256 -12.38 -10.07 13.14
C LEU A 256 -11.66 -8.99 13.95
N PHE A 257 -10.37 -8.77 13.76
CA PHE A 257 -9.66 -7.63 14.36
C PHE A 257 -10.28 -6.29 13.94
N PHE A 258 -10.45 -6.10 12.62
CA PHE A 258 -10.93 -4.87 12.02
C PHE A 258 -12.35 -4.48 12.48
N ARG A 259 -13.25 -5.47 12.59
CA ARG A 259 -14.66 -5.27 12.95
C ARG A 259 -14.93 -5.37 14.45
N ARG A 260 -13.89 -5.48 15.28
CA ARG A 260 -14.06 -5.71 16.72
C ARG A 260 -14.93 -6.94 17.00
N GLY A 261 -14.59 -8.04 16.31
CA GLY A 261 -15.25 -9.33 16.36
C GLY A 261 -14.96 -10.10 17.64
N GLU A 262 -15.47 -11.33 17.69
CA GLU A 262 -15.29 -12.24 18.82
C GLU A 262 -13.88 -12.86 18.83
N VAL A 263 -13.22 -12.78 19.99
CA VAL A 263 -11.88 -13.36 20.21
C VAL A 263 -11.92 -14.88 20.08
N SER A 264 -12.98 -15.51 20.61
CA SER A 264 -13.24 -16.95 20.54
C SER A 264 -13.30 -17.51 19.11
N LYS A 265 -13.66 -16.67 18.13
CA LYS A 265 -13.63 -17.01 16.69
C LYS A 265 -12.28 -16.70 16.03
N ALA A 266 -11.61 -15.64 16.48
CA ALA A 266 -10.34 -15.21 15.89
C ALA A 266 -9.20 -16.18 16.20
N LEU A 267 -9.09 -16.64 17.46
CA LEU A 267 -7.98 -17.49 17.90
C LEU A 267 -7.91 -18.85 17.16
N PRO A 268 -9.01 -19.62 16.99
CA PRO A 268 -8.94 -20.88 16.26
C PRO A 268 -8.57 -20.70 14.78
N LEU A 269 -9.03 -19.61 14.15
CA LEU A 269 -8.68 -19.28 12.77
C LEU A 269 -7.20 -18.91 12.64
N ALA A 270 -6.68 -18.12 13.59
CA ALA A 270 -5.27 -17.74 13.66
C ALA A 270 -4.38 -18.97 13.87
N LYS A 271 -4.72 -19.84 14.83
CA LYS A 271 -4.02 -21.10 15.07
C LYS A 271 -4.03 -21.99 13.82
N SER A 272 -5.19 -22.17 13.19
CA SER A 272 -5.30 -22.96 11.95
C SER A 272 -4.50 -22.38 10.78
N PHE A 273 -4.38 -21.05 10.69
CA PHE A 273 -3.50 -20.39 9.73
C PHE A 273 -2.02 -20.72 10.02
N LEU A 274 -1.59 -20.55 11.27
CA LEU A 274 -0.21 -20.78 11.71
C LEU A 274 0.21 -22.25 11.53
N ASP A 275 -0.67 -23.21 11.85
CA ASP A 275 -0.40 -24.64 11.71
C ASP A 275 -0.20 -25.08 10.24
N GLN A 276 -0.76 -24.36 9.27
CA GLN A 276 -0.66 -24.67 7.83
C GLN A 276 0.38 -23.80 7.10
N LEU A 277 1.00 -22.83 7.78
CA LEU A 277 1.82 -21.82 7.13
C LEU A 277 3.06 -22.42 6.46
N ASP A 278 3.74 -23.37 7.14
CA ASP A 278 4.96 -23.98 6.61
C ASP A 278 4.70 -24.79 5.33
N ASP A 279 3.67 -25.66 5.36
CA ASP A 279 3.21 -26.43 4.20
C ASP A 279 2.80 -25.52 3.04
N HIS A 280 2.15 -24.38 3.34
CA HIS A 280 1.75 -23.41 2.31
C HIS A 280 2.96 -22.75 1.66
N ILE A 281 3.96 -22.33 2.45
CA ILE A 281 5.20 -21.74 1.92
C ILE A 281 5.90 -22.73 0.99
N GLU A 282 6.04 -23.99 1.41
CA GLU A 282 6.64 -25.05 0.59
C GLU A 282 5.86 -25.27 -0.72
N SER A 283 4.54 -25.30 -0.65
CA SER A 283 3.66 -25.54 -1.80
C SER A 283 3.71 -24.42 -2.85
N VAL A 284 3.74 -23.16 -2.41
CA VAL A 284 3.68 -22.01 -3.34
C VAL A 284 5.07 -21.50 -3.80
N GLY A 285 6.15 -21.89 -3.11
CA GLY A 285 7.54 -21.56 -3.46
C GLY A 285 7.73 -20.06 -3.72
N ALA A 286 8.25 -19.70 -4.89
CA ALA A 286 8.56 -18.32 -5.26
C ALA A 286 7.37 -17.34 -5.17
N ILE A 287 6.13 -17.82 -5.28
CA ILE A 287 4.92 -16.99 -5.10
C ILE A 287 4.85 -16.44 -3.66
N PHE A 288 5.41 -17.16 -2.68
CA PHE A 288 5.44 -16.71 -1.29
C PHE A 288 6.24 -15.42 -1.09
N ARG A 289 7.18 -15.10 -1.98
CA ARG A 289 7.96 -13.85 -1.89
C ARG A 289 7.07 -12.62 -1.81
N GLU A 290 6.06 -12.56 -2.67
CA GLU A 290 5.08 -11.47 -2.68
C GLU A 290 4.02 -11.66 -1.58
N GLN A 291 3.49 -12.87 -1.43
CA GLN A 291 2.48 -13.16 -0.39
C GLN A 291 3.00 -12.85 1.02
N GLY A 292 4.27 -13.12 1.28
CA GLY A 292 4.92 -12.86 2.55
C GLY A 292 4.99 -11.37 2.88
N VAL A 293 5.22 -10.51 1.89
CA VAL A 293 5.16 -9.05 2.05
C VAL A 293 3.73 -8.61 2.35
N TYR A 294 2.73 -9.18 1.66
CA TYR A 294 1.32 -8.89 1.93
C TYR A 294 0.89 -9.34 3.34
N ILE A 295 1.33 -10.51 3.80
CA ILE A 295 1.04 -11.05 5.14
C ILE A 295 1.70 -10.17 6.22
N SER A 296 3.02 -9.93 6.13
CA SER A 296 3.75 -9.12 7.12
C SER A 296 3.20 -7.69 7.21
N SER A 297 2.98 -7.03 6.07
CA SER A 297 2.42 -5.68 6.06
C SER A 297 0.99 -5.63 6.60
N SER A 298 0.16 -6.63 6.34
CA SER A 298 -1.21 -6.69 6.90
C SER A 298 -1.18 -6.91 8.41
N ASN A 299 -0.28 -7.77 8.91
CA ASN A 299 -0.01 -7.97 10.33
C ASN A 299 0.38 -6.66 11.02
N TYR A 300 1.31 -5.90 10.45
CA TYR A 300 1.72 -4.60 11.01
C TYR A 300 0.59 -3.59 10.96
N ALA A 301 -0.18 -3.54 9.87
CA ALA A 301 -1.37 -2.71 9.83
C ALA A 301 -2.36 -3.06 10.95
N ALA A 302 -2.52 -4.32 11.32
CA ALA A 302 -3.35 -4.74 12.46
C ALA A 302 -2.78 -4.30 13.83
N ILE A 303 -1.46 -4.24 14.00
CA ILE A 303 -0.82 -3.69 15.21
C ILE A 303 -1.14 -2.19 15.36
N PHE A 304 -1.11 -1.44 14.25
CA PHE A 304 -1.59 -0.05 14.20
C PHE A 304 -3.13 0.06 14.27
N ASP A 305 -3.81 -1.07 14.33
CA ASP A 305 -5.25 -1.20 14.25
C ASP A 305 -5.87 -0.48 13.03
N TYR A 306 -5.19 -0.61 11.90
CA TYR A 306 -5.56 -0.07 10.61
C TYR A 306 -5.84 1.45 10.67
N GLY A 307 -5.12 2.17 11.54
CA GLY A 307 -5.30 3.61 11.73
C GLY A 307 -6.67 3.98 12.31
N GLN A 308 -7.23 3.16 13.21
CA GLN A 308 -8.42 3.56 13.98
C GLN A 308 -8.15 4.84 14.78
N SER A 309 -9.19 5.63 15.01
CA SER A 309 -9.07 6.92 15.70
C SER A 309 -8.68 6.80 17.18
N ASP A 310 -8.98 5.67 17.82
CA ASP A 310 -8.59 5.39 19.21
C ASP A 310 -7.20 4.73 19.32
N SER A 311 -6.50 4.53 18.19
CA SER A 311 -5.14 3.99 18.16
C SER A 311 -4.15 5.02 18.70
N LYS A 312 -3.42 4.65 19.75
CA LYS A 312 -2.33 5.47 20.31
C LYS A 312 -1.02 5.28 19.53
N LEU A 313 -0.85 4.11 18.91
CA LEU A 313 0.39 3.70 18.25
C LEU A 313 0.53 4.40 16.89
N PHE A 314 -0.53 4.44 16.08
CA PHE A 314 -0.47 5.03 14.74
C PHE A 314 -0.07 6.52 14.70
N PRO A 315 -0.61 7.40 15.56
CA PRO A 315 -0.21 8.82 15.60
C PRO A 315 1.26 9.07 15.98
N MET A 316 1.96 8.09 16.57
CA MET A 316 3.39 8.24 16.90
C MET A 316 4.27 8.34 15.65
N PHE A 317 3.75 7.90 14.49
CA PHE A 317 4.42 7.98 13.18
C PHE A 317 3.90 9.14 12.32
N ASP A 318 3.28 10.16 12.91
CA ASP A 318 2.89 11.36 12.17
C ASP A 318 4.14 12.01 11.54
N SER A 319 4.10 12.19 10.22
CA SER A 319 5.18 12.80 9.44
C SER A 319 5.66 14.15 9.99
N LYS A 320 4.76 14.95 10.59
CA LYS A 320 5.11 16.25 11.17
C LYS A 320 5.94 16.13 12.44
N ASN A 321 5.79 15.03 13.17
CA ASN A 321 6.59 14.77 14.36
C ASN A 321 7.98 14.27 13.93
N LEU A 322 8.02 13.33 12.98
CA LEU A 322 9.27 12.75 12.49
C LEU A 322 10.13 13.74 11.70
N ALA A 323 9.52 14.73 11.03
CA ALA A 323 10.25 15.74 10.25
C ALA A 323 10.88 16.87 11.09
N GLN A 324 10.68 16.90 12.41
CA GLN A 324 11.25 17.93 13.28
C GLN A 324 12.73 17.72 13.57
N GLU A 325 13.19 16.47 13.47
CA GLU A 325 14.54 16.03 13.80
C GLU A 325 15.15 15.38 12.56
N SER A 326 16.47 15.48 12.42
CA SER A 326 17.20 14.71 11.42
C SER A 326 17.17 13.22 11.77
N LYS A 327 17.29 12.36 10.76
CA LYS A 327 17.34 10.89 10.96
C LYS A 327 18.43 10.48 11.96
N GLN A 328 19.58 11.19 11.97
CA GLN A 328 20.65 10.90 12.92
C GLN A 328 20.27 11.25 14.37
N GLU A 329 19.64 12.40 14.59
CA GLU A 329 19.17 12.80 15.93
C GLU A 329 18.15 11.80 16.48
N ILE A 330 17.23 11.30 15.64
CA ILE A 330 16.26 10.27 16.02
C ILE A 330 16.98 8.97 16.42
N VAL A 331 17.99 8.55 15.66
CA VAL A 331 18.79 7.35 15.98
C VAL A 331 19.55 7.53 17.29
N ASP A 332 20.17 8.69 17.51
CA ASP A 332 20.92 8.98 18.74
C ASP A 332 20.00 9.00 19.97
N ALA A 333 18.80 9.59 19.83
CA ALA A 333 17.78 9.60 20.88
C ALA A 333 17.28 8.19 21.21
N ALA A 334 17.06 7.35 20.19
CA ALA A 334 16.68 5.95 20.38
C ALA A 334 17.80 5.16 21.09
N CYS A 335 19.06 5.30 20.67
CA CYS A 335 20.22 4.70 21.33
C CYS A 335 20.29 5.09 22.81
N ALA A 336 20.10 6.38 23.13
CA ALA A 336 20.11 6.87 24.51
C ALA A 336 18.96 6.29 25.33
N TYR A 337 17.75 6.17 24.76
CA TYR A 337 16.60 5.56 25.42
C TYR A 337 16.84 4.09 25.76
N TRP A 338 17.34 3.32 24.79
CA TRP A 338 17.55 1.88 24.92
C TRP A 338 18.77 1.49 25.75
N ALA A 339 19.59 2.45 26.19
CA ALA A 339 20.64 2.19 27.17
C ALA A 339 20.09 1.71 28.52
N ASN A 340 18.85 2.09 28.87
CA ASN A 340 18.14 1.63 30.06
C ASN A 340 16.69 1.25 29.68
N PRO A 341 16.48 0.12 29.00
CA PRO A 341 15.20 -0.24 28.44
C PRO A 341 14.21 -0.65 29.54
N PRO A 342 12.95 -0.20 29.49
CA PRO A 342 11.94 -0.71 30.42
C PRO A 342 11.56 -2.16 30.03
N CYS A 343 11.68 -3.09 30.98
CA CYS A 343 11.19 -4.46 30.83
C CYS A 343 9.66 -4.49 30.97
N GLN A 344 8.96 -4.06 29.93
CA GLN A 344 7.49 -4.02 29.88
C GLN A 344 6.97 -4.19 28.46
N GLN A 345 5.75 -4.68 28.31
CA GLN A 345 5.01 -4.57 27.06
C GLN A 345 3.66 -3.90 27.31
N THR A 346 3.37 -2.84 26.56
CA THR A 346 2.09 -2.15 26.60
C THR A 346 0.99 -3.06 26.10
N ALA A 347 -0.14 -3.09 26.82
CA ALA A 347 -1.35 -3.84 26.48
C ALA A 347 -1.20 -5.38 26.45
N ILE A 348 -0.05 -5.96 26.81
CA ILE A 348 0.13 -7.42 26.83
C ILE A 348 -0.89 -8.11 27.74
N SER A 349 -1.22 -7.48 28.88
CA SER A 349 -2.19 -7.99 29.84
C SER A 349 -3.64 -7.97 29.37
N LEU A 350 -3.95 -7.31 28.26
CA LEU A 350 -5.29 -7.35 27.64
C LEU A 350 -5.53 -8.65 26.86
N ARG A 351 -4.49 -9.48 26.70
CA ARG A 351 -4.54 -10.73 25.97
C ARG A 351 -4.84 -11.86 26.95
N GLU A 352 -5.99 -12.48 26.74
CA GLU A 352 -6.58 -13.46 27.64
C GLU A 352 -7.07 -14.65 26.81
N ILE A 353 -6.99 -15.85 27.35
CA ILE A 353 -7.68 -16.99 26.76
C ILE A 353 -9.17 -16.82 27.10
N PRO A 354 -10.07 -16.67 26.11
CA PRO A 354 -11.46 -16.37 26.38
C PRO A 354 -12.14 -17.54 27.11
N GLU A 355 -12.40 -17.37 28.42
CA GLU A 355 -13.28 -18.26 29.19
C GLU A 355 -14.75 -18.09 28.73
N ASN A 356 -15.10 -16.88 28.29
CA ASN A 356 -16.41 -16.53 27.76
C ASN A 356 -16.37 -16.43 26.22
N LEU A 357 -17.27 -17.17 25.56
CA LEU A 357 -17.42 -17.19 24.11
C LEU A 357 -17.80 -15.82 23.51
N ASP A 358 -18.37 -14.92 24.31
CA ASP A 358 -18.82 -13.59 23.89
C ASP A 358 -17.74 -12.49 24.01
N LEU A 359 -16.50 -12.82 24.41
CA LEU A 359 -15.42 -11.82 24.49
C LEU A 359 -15.15 -11.22 23.10
N ARG A 360 -15.17 -9.89 23.00
CA ARG A 360 -14.90 -9.15 21.76
C ARG A 360 -13.73 -8.19 21.94
N PHE A 361 -13.09 -7.83 20.84
CA PHE A 361 -12.16 -6.71 20.87
C PHE A 361 -12.92 -5.41 21.15
N HIS A 362 -12.40 -4.54 22.00
CA HIS A 362 -13.10 -3.32 22.43
C HIS A 362 -12.35 -2.03 22.07
N THR A 363 -11.03 -2.05 22.18
CA THR A 363 -10.15 -0.90 21.98
C THR A 363 -9.06 -1.22 20.98
N SER A 364 -8.42 -0.17 20.44
CA SER A 364 -7.20 -0.31 19.63
C SER A 364 -6.08 -1.05 20.40
N ASP A 365 -5.87 -0.76 21.69
CA ASP A 365 -4.86 -1.45 22.50
C ASP A 365 -5.16 -2.97 22.64
N HIS A 366 -6.45 -3.35 22.74
CA HIS A 366 -6.86 -4.76 22.78
C HIS A 366 -6.56 -5.45 21.44
N VAL A 367 -6.86 -4.82 20.30
CA VAL A 367 -6.49 -5.40 18.99
C VAL A 367 -4.97 -5.44 18.79
N ALA A 368 -4.26 -4.37 19.12
CA ALA A 368 -2.80 -4.30 18.99
C ALA A 368 -2.12 -5.43 19.75
N SER A 369 -2.59 -5.77 20.95
CA SER A 369 -2.06 -6.86 21.76
C SER A 369 -2.17 -8.23 21.06
N TYR A 370 -3.33 -8.59 20.51
CA TYR A 370 -3.49 -9.88 19.79
C TYR A 370 -2.83 -9.86 18.41
N ALA A 371 -2.87 -8.72 17.72
CA ALA A 371 -2.23 -8.54 16.43
C ALA A 371 -0.70 -8.66 16.53
N SER A 372 -0.10 -8.12 17.59
CA SER A 372 1.33 -8.29 17.90
C SER A 372 1.68 -9.77 18.06
N HIS A 373 0.91 -10.53 18.85
CA HIS A 373 1.12 -11.97 19.02
C HIS A 373 1.10 -12.71 17.68
N LEU A 374 0.04 -12.48 16.89
CA LEU A 374 -0.10 -13.12 15.58
C LEU A 374 1.06 -12.75 14.67
N ALA A 375 1.42 -11.46 14.61
CA ALA A 375 2.46 -10.94 13.73
C ALA A 375 3.81 -11.60 14.01
N PHE A 376 4.22 -11.64 15.28
CA PHE A 376 5.55 -12.08 15.64
C PHE A 376 5.68 -13.59 15.81
N TYR A 377 4.58 -14.27 16.14
CA TYR A 377 4.55 -15.73 16.01
C TYR A 377 4.56 -16.17 14.54
N THR A 378 3.87 -15.45 13.64
CA THR A 378 4.01 -15.66 12.18
C THR A 378 5.46 -15.46 11.73
N LEU A 379 6.12 -14.38 12.19
CA LEU A 379 7.53 -14.11 11.90
C LEU A 379 8.41 -15.26 12.39
N GLU A 380 8.22 -15.74 13.61
CA GLU A 380 8.98 -16.85 14.16
C GLU A 380 8.95 -18.06 13.23
N LEU A 381 7.75 -18.50 12.82
CA LEU A 381 7.57 -19.67 11.95
C LEU A 381 8.24 -19.48 10.59
N VAL A 382 8.10 -18.30 9.99
CA VAL A 382 8.73 -17.99 8.69
C VAL A 382 10.26 -18.04 8.80
N LEU A 383 10.83 -17.55 9.89
CA LEU A 383 12.28 -17.55 10.12
C LEU A 383 12.85 -18.93 10.51
N GLU A 384 12.02 -19.94 10.78
CA GLU A 384 12.48 -21.32 10.98
C GLU A 384 13.01 -21.95 9.68
N ARG A 385 12.55 -21.45 8.53
CA ARG A 385 12.94 -21.94 7.20
C ARG A 385 14.33 -21.42 6.80
N ILE A 386 15.34 -21.87 7.55
CA ILE A 386 16.74 -21.48 7.33
C ILE A 386 17.22 -21.93 5.94
N GLY A 387 17.74 -20.99 5.16
CA GLY A 387 18.27 -21.23 3.82
C GLY A 387 17.21 -21.16 2.71
N ASP A 388 15.93 -21.06 3.06
CA ASP A 388 14.86 -20.79 2.11
C ASP A 388 14.97 -19.33 1.63
N ARG A 389 15.02 -19.13 0.31
CA ARG A 389 15.17 -17.81 -0.29
C ARG A 389 13.82 -17.11 -0.47
N ASP A 390 12.73 -17.88 -0.50
CA ASP A 390 11.40 -17.38 -0.77
C ASP A 390 10.83 -16.63 0.45
N VAL A 391 11.38 -16.87 1.65
CA VAL A 391 11.03 -16.14 2.88
C VAL A 391 11.82 -14.84 3.09
N LEU A 392 12.86 -14.59 2.30
CA LEU A 392 13.72 -13.41 2.49
C LEU A 392 12.96 -12.07 2.37
N PRO A 393 12.00 -11.87 1.44
CA PRO A 393 11.26 -10.61 1.37
C PRO A 393 10.43 -10.36 2.64
N TYR A 394 9.83 -11.41 3.20
CA TYR A 394 9.15 -11.34 4.51
C TYR A 394 10.13 -10.90 5.58
N ALA A 395 11.28 -11.60 5.71
CA ALA A 395 12.29 -11.29 6.71
C ALA A 395 12.83 -9.85 6.58
N HIS A 396 13.08 -9.39 5.35
CA HIS A 396 13.52 -8.03 5.06
C HIS A 396 12.50 -7.00 5.54
N VAL A 397 11.23 -7.13 5.15
CA VAL A 397 10.15 -6.22 5.56
C VAL A 397 9.97 -6.22 7.07
N SER A 398 10.07 -7.39 7.72
CA SER A 398 9.98 -7.50 9.18
C SER A 398 11.13 -6.81 9.91
N LEU A 399 12.36 -6.99 9.44
CA LEU A 399 13.53 -6.31 10.00
C LEU A 399 13.46 -4.79 9.76
N ALA A 400 12.94 -4.35 8.61
CA ALA A 400 12.74 -2.93 8.32
C ALA A 400 11.69 -2.32 9.25
N PHE A 401 10.58 -3.04 9.49
CA PHE A 401 9.57 -2.65 10.47
C PHE A 401 10.15 -2.54 11.88
N LEU A 402 10.88 -3.57 12.34
CA LEU A 402 11.52 -3.59 13.65
C LEU A 402 12.55 -2.47 13.82
N TRP A 403 13.33 -2.17 12.78
CA TRP A 403 14.23 -1.03 12.78
C TRP A 403 13.46 0.27 12.97
N CYS A 404 12.48 0.57 12.11
CA CYS A 404 11.74 1.83 12.20
C CYS A 404 10.98 2.00 13.51
N ILE A 405 10.35 0.95 14.02
CA ILE A 405 9.59 1.03 15.28
C ILE A 405 10.52 1.17 16.49
N SER A 406 11.72 0.59 16.46
CA SER A 406 12.73 0.78 17.50
C SER A 406 13.24 2.22 17.60
N LEU A 407 13.16 3.00 16.51
CA LEU A 407 13.49 4.42 16.48
C LEU A 407 12.40 5.31 17.11
N VAL A 408 11.23 4.74 17.42
CA VAL A 408 10.13 5.42 18.11
C VAL A 408 9.81 4.64 19.39
N PRO A 409 10.58 4.82 20.48
CA PRO A 409 10.62 3.83 21.57
C PRO A 409 9.29 3.47 22.22
N LYS A 410 8.39 4.46 22.37
CA LYS A 410 7.05 4.23 22.93
C LYS A 410 6.17 3.33 22.05
N SER A 411 6.43 3.28 20.75
CA SER A 411 5.74 2.36 19.86
C SER A 411 6.30 0.94 19.96
N MET A 412 7.62 0.79 20.12
CA MET A 412 8.28 -0.51 20.31
C MET A 412 7.85 -1.23 21.60
N GLU A 413 7.52 -0.46 22.65
CA GLU A 413 6.95 -0.98 23.89
C GLU A 413 5.64 -1.76 23.69
N TYR A 414 4.93 -1.62 22.57
CA TYR A 414 3.73 -2.42 22.29
C TYR A 414 4.01 -3.86 21.85
N ILE A 415 5.22 -4.14 21.36
CA ILE A 415 5.51 -5.37 20.64
C ILE A 415 6.74 -6.13 21.13
N GLN A 416 7.66 -5.46 21.84
CA GLN A 416 9.03 -5.93 22.02
C GLN A 416 9.17 -7.31 22.68
N ALA A 417 8.21 -7.73 23.51
CA ALA A 417 8.24 -9.02 24.16
C ALA A 417 7.75 -10.15 23.23
N ASP A 418 6.82 -9.87 22.32
CA ASP A 418 6.37 -10.85 21.33
C ASP A 418 7.40 -11.10 20.20
N VAL A 419 8.34 -10.17 19.96
CA VAL A 419 9.33 -10.31 18.88
C VAL A 419 10.27 -11.49 19.14
N PRO A 420 10.45 -12.43 18.19
CA PRO A 420 11.24 -13.64 18.40
C PRO A 420 12.75 -13.37 18.22
N TRP A 421 13.36 -12.60 19.12
CA TRP A 421 14.75 -12.11 19.00
C TRP A 421 15.79 -13.22 18.83
N ALA A 422 15.66 -14.31 19.58
CA ALA A 422 16.55 -15.47 19.45
C ALA A 422 16.45 -16.11 18.05
N ARG A 423 15.24 -16.20 17.50
CA ARG A 423 15.00 -16.71 16.14
C ARG A 423 15.58 -15.76 15.09
N ILE A 424 15.40 -14.45 15.25
CA ILE A 424 15.99 -13.42 14.39
C ILE A 424 17.52 -13.56 14.38
N ALA A 425 18.16 -13.66 15.54
CA ALA A 425 19.60 -13.84 15.64
C ALA A 425 20.07 -15.14 14.94
N SER A 426 19.35 -16.25 15.15
CA SER A 426 19.63 -17.53 14.48
C SER A 426 19.51 -17.43 12.96
N PHE A 427 18.45 -16.79 12.46
CA PHE A 427 18.21 -16.58 11.04
C PHE A 427 19.30 -15.71 10.42
N LEU A 428 19.63 -14.55 11.02
CA LEU A 428 20.71 -13.66 10.56
C LEU A 428 22.07 -14.39 10.52
N ASN A 429 22.35 -15.23 11.52
CA ASN A 429 23.57 -16.04 11.54
C ASN A 429 23.64 -17.05 10.37
N SER A 430 22.51 -17.56 9.92
CA SER A 430 22.47 -18.43 8.74
C SER A 430 22.84 -17.66 7.46
N LEU A 431 22.42 -16.39 7.35
CA LEU A 431 22.75 -15.51 6.22
C LEU A 431 24.25 -15.17 6.16
N ILE A 432 24.90 -14.97 7.31
CA ILE A 432 26.35 -14.76 7.37
C ILE A 432 27.11 -15.98 6.80
N LYS A 433 26.67 -17.20 7.15
CA LYS A 433 27.32 -18.43 6.68
C LYS A 433 27.25 -18.55 5.15
N SER A 434 26.14 -18.15 4.53
CA SER A 434 26.00 -18.15 3.08
C SER A 434 26.85 -17.11 2.35
N GLU A 435 27.32 -16.06 3.03
CA GLU A 435 28.11 -14.97 2.44
C GLU A 435 29.64 -15.16 2.61
N LYS A 436 30.11 -16.27 3.19
CA LYS A 436 31.55 -16.54 3.37
C LYS A 436 32.29 -16.49 2.01
N GLY A 437 33.07 -15.42 1.81
CA GLY A 437 33.88 -15.16 0.61
C GLY A 437 33.67 -13.78 -0.03
N LYS A 438 32.67 -13.01 0.42
CA LYS A 438 32.39 -11.65 -0.06
C LYS A 438 32.75 -10.61 1.01
N GLU A 439 33.16 -9.43 0.57
CA GLU A 439 33.72 -8.32 1.38
C GLU A 439 32.90 -7.98 2.63
N LYS A 440 33.58 -7.37 3.62
CA LYS A 440 33.00 -6.91 4.89
C LYS A 440 31.67 -6.17 4.65
N THR A 441 30.59 -6.67 5.25
CA THR A 441 29.28 -6.01 5.41
C THR A 441 29.32 -4.88 6.46
N ASP A 442 30.44 -4.19 6.56
CA ASP A 442 30.82 -3.30 7.66
C ASP A 442 30.81 -1.85 7.18
N THR A 443 29.68 -1.45 6.58
CA THR A 443 29.44 -0.06 6.14
C THR A 443 28.18 0.43 6.83
N ASP A 444 28.26 1.61 7.47
CA ASP A 444 27.09 2.30 8.02
C ASP A 444 26.09 2.74 6.94
N GLU A 445 26.54 2.76 5.68
CA GLU A 445 25.74 3.13 4.52
C GLU A 445 24.65 2.11 4.20
N PHE A 446 23.53 2.62 3.69
CA PHE A 446 22.40 1.81 3.26
C PHE A 446 22.81 0.89 2.09
N PRO A 447 22.56 -0.44 2.17
CA PRO A 447 23.04 -1.36 1.13
C PRO A 447 22.36 -1.09 -0.22
N VAL A 448 23.15 -0.67 -1.20
CA VAL A 448 22.74 -0.54 -2.60
C VAL A 448 23.61 -1.49 -3.43
N ASN A 449 23.03 -2.10 -4.47
CA ASN A 449 23.75 -2.97 -5.39
C ASN A 449 23.76 -2.36 -6.79
N GLU A 450 24.88 -2.49 -7.51
CA GLU A 450 25.10 -1.90 -8.84
C GLU A 450 24.05 -2.37 -9.87
N THR A 451 23.53 -3.59 -9.72
CA THR A 451 22.60 -4.19 -10.69
C THR A 451 21.11 -4.00 -10.36
N SER A 452 20.77 -3.66 -9.12
CA SER A 452 19.38 -3.50 -8.68
C SER A 452 19.39 -2.69 -7.38
N LYS A 453 19.15 -1.38 -7.49
CA LYS A 453 19.11 -0.45 -6.35
C LYS A 453 17.91 -0.74 -5.45
N GLN A 454 16.74 -0.98 -6.03
CA GLN A 454 15.49 -1.25 -5.33
C GLN A 454 15.02 -2.69 -5.51
N LEU A 455 14.51 -3.27 -4.42
CA LEU A 455 13.90 -4.60 -4.39
C LEU A 455 12.38 -4.50 -4.63
N PRO A 456 11.71 -5.55 -5.13
CA PRO A 456 10.26 -5.53 -5.35
C PRO A 456 9.47 -5.12 -4.10
N GLU A 457 9.85 -5.63 -2.93
CA GLU A 457 9.21 -5.29 -1.66
C GLU A 457 9.42 -3.83 -1.22
N ASP A 458 10.46 -3.14 -1.72
CA ASP A 458 10.69 -1.73 -1.39
C ASP A 458 9.53 -0.85 -1.89
N PHE A 459 9.03 -1.16 -3.08
CA PHE A 459 7.87 -0.50 -3.70
C PHE A 459 6.55 -0.81 -2.98
N LEU A 460 6.45 -2.02 -2.40
CA LEU A 460 5.27 -2.44 -1.67
C LEU A 460 5.15 -1.74 -0.31
N ILE A 461 6.25 -1.49 0.39
CA ILE A 461 6.21 -0.92 1.74
C ILE A 461 6.43 0.59 1.80
N ARG A 462 7.03 1.21 0.77
CA ARG A 462 7.20 2.67 0.74
C ARG A 462 5.85 3.40 0.83
N GLY A 463 5.87 4.54 1.53
CA GLY A 463 4.68 5.36 1.77
C GLY A 463 3.82 4.91 2.97
N LEU A 464 4.10 3.75 3.56
CA LEU A 464 3.55 3.38 4.87
C LEU A 464 4.10 4.30 5.96
N ALA A 465 3.25 4.68 6.93
CA ALA A 465 3.63 5.62 7.99
C ALA A 465 4.88 5.16 8.78
N TRP A 466 5.00 3.86 9.07
CA TRP A 466 6.16 3.33 9.78
C TRP A 466 7.44 3.28 8.92
N SER A 467 7.33 3.29 7.59
CA SER A 467 8.49 3.13 6.68
C SER A 467 9.28 4.41 6.46
N GLN A 468 8.82 5.56 6.98
CA GLN A 468 9.39 6.89 6.75
C GLN A 468 10.88 6.99 7.09
N LEU A 469 11.33 6.31 8.14
CA LEU A 469 12.72 6.35 8.61
C LEU A 469 13.61 5.29 7.96
N TYR A 470 13.07 4.46 7.07
CA TYR A 470 13.83 3.34 6.52
C TYR A 470 14.80 3.79 5.42
N TYR A 471 14.27 4.40 4.36
CA TYR A 471 15.02 4.71 3.15
C TYR A 471 15.85 6.01 3.26
N PRO A 472 16.97 6.11 2.52
CA PRO A 472 17.57 7.39 2.15
C PRO A 472 16.63 8.25 1.29
N GLU A 473 16.78 9.58 1.33
CA GLU A 473 15.88 10.52 0.62
C GLU A 473 15.87 10.31 -0.90
N ASP A 474 17.03 10.03 -1.50
CA ASP A 474 17.27 9.88 -2.94
C ASP A 474 17.12 8.42 -3.44
N PHE A 475 16.63 7.52 -2.57
CA PHE A 475 16.61 6.09 -2.88
C PHE A 475 15.67 5.75 -4.05
N PHE A 476 14.63 6.56 -4.27
CA PHE A 476 13.61 6.37 -5.29
C PHE A 476 13.62 7.44 -6.39
N ASP A 477 14.70 8.21 -6.56
CA ASP A 477 14.77 9.24 -7.60
C ASP A 477 14.84 8.64 -9.02
N GLU A 478 15.55 7.52 -9.17
CA GLU A 478 15.66 6.75 -10.41
C GLU A 478 14.96 5.40 -10.22
N ILE A 479 13.82 5.22 -10.89
CA ILE A 479 12.98 4.02 -10.80
C ILE A 479 12.89 3.39 -12.19
N ALA A 480 13.19 2.08 -12.27
CA ALA A 480 12.97 1.28 -13.46
C ALA A 480 11.46 1.11 -13.76
N ASP A 481 11.10 0.81 -15.01
CA ASP A 481 9.70 0.62 -15.37
C ASP A 481 9.06 -0.56 -14.61
N GLU A 482 7.74 -0.53 -14.43
CA GLU A 482 7.00 -1.51 -13.64
C GLU A 482 7.20 -2.94 -14.14
N GLU A 483 7.19 -3.12 -15.46
CA GLU A 483 7.38 -4.42 -16.10
C GLU A 483 8.79 -4.97 -15.84
N GLU A 484 9.82 -4.10 -15.89
CA GLU A 484 11.20 -4.48 -15.64
C GLU A 484 11.43 -4.89 -14.18
N ARG A 485 10.89 -4.14 -13.22
CA ARG A 485 11.01 -4.47 -11.79
C ARG A 485 10.16 -5.67 -11.34
N SER A 486 9.12 -6.04 -12.11
CA SER A 486 8.26 -7.18 -11.80
C SER A 486 8.96 -8.53 -12.03
N VAL A 487 10.03 -8.54 -12.83
CA VAL A 487 10.83 -9.74 -13.12
C VAL A 487 11.95 -9.86 -12.10
N GLU A 488 11.77 -10.74 -11.12
CA GLU A 488 12.79 -10.96 -10.10
C GLU A 488 13.90 -11.91 -10.59
N ALA A 489 15.07 -11.37 -10.89
CA ALA A 489 16.25 -12.16 -11.24
C ALA A 489 16.79 -12.94 -10.02
N PRO A 490 17.40 -14.14 -10.20
CA PRO A 490 18.01 -14.89 -9.10
C PRO A 490 19.10 -14.12 -8.32
N SER A 491 19.71 -13.10 -8.94
CA SER A 491 20.71 -12.23 -8.32
C SER A 491 20.15 -11.34 -7.20
N VAL A 492 18.84 -11.07 -7.17
CA VAL A 492 18.15 -10.22 -6.18
C VAL A 492 18.27 -10.76 -4.75
N VAL A 493 18.56 -12.06 -4.60
CA VAL A 493 18.82 -12.70 -3.31
C VAL A 493 19.99 -12.03 -2.57
N ILE A 494 21.06 -11.64 -3.29
CA ILE A 494 22.26 -11.04 -2.69
C ILE A 494 21.98 -9.68 -2.03
N PRO A 495 21.43 -8.66 -2.74
CA PRO A 495 21.10 -7.39 -2.11
C PRO A 495 20.10 -7.55 -0.96
N ARG A 496 19.15 -8.48 -1.07
CA ARG A 496 18.19 -8.77 0.00
C ARG A 496 18.86 -9.35 1.25
N THR A 497 19.76 -10.31 1.09
CA THR A 497 20.58 -10.84 2.19
C THR A 497 21.42 -9.75 2.84
N LYS A 498 22.05 -8.86 2.06
CA LYS A 498 22.79 -7.71 2.57
C LYS A 498 21.89 -6.76 3.37
N ARG A 499 20.67 -6.47 2.89
CA ARG A 499 19.68 -5.65 3.62
C ARG A 499 19.29 -6.25 4.96
N CYS A 500 18.99 -7.55 5.00
CA CYS A 500 18.67 -8.23 6.26
C CYS A 500 19.84 -8.15 7.26
N LEU A 501 21.08 -8.39 6.81
CA LEU A 501 22.26 -8.31 7.67
C LEU A 501 22.51 -6.88 8.15
N TRP A 502 22.40 -5.88 7.28
CA TRP A 502 22.55 -4.47 7.64
C TRP A 502 21.50 -4.01 8.65
N LEU A 503 20.23 -4.39 8.47
CA LEU A 503 19.17 -4.12 9.46
C LEU A 503 19.47 -4.81 10.80
N GLY A 504 19.91 -6.08 10.76
CA GLY A 504 20.32 -6.82 11.96
C GLY A 504 21.46 -6.13 12.71
N LEU A 505 22.48 -5.63 12.01
CA LEU A 505 23.58 -4.87 12.60
C LEU A 505 23.10 -3.55 13.21
N ASN A 506 22.24 -2.79 12.52
CA ASN A 506 21.71 -1.53 13.06
C ASN A 506 20.83 -1.73 14.29
N ILE A 507 19.97 -2.76 14.29
CA ILE A 507 19.20 -3.12 15.49
C ILE A 507 20.16 -3.56 16.62
N ALA A 508 21.24 -4.28 16.31
CA ALA A 508 22.23 -4.69 17.31
C ALA A 508 23.00 -3.51 17.93
N LYS A 509 23.20 -2.41 17.20
CA LYS A 509 23.83 -1.18 17.73
C LYS A 509 23.01 -0.52 18.85
N LEU A 510 21.70 -0.73 18.88
CA LEU A 510 20.84 -0.28 19.99
C LEU A 510 21.15 -1.03 21.31
N ASN A 511 21.92 -2.12 21.25
CA ASN A 511 22.45 -2.87 22.39
C ASN A 511 21.36 -3.37 23.37
N CYS A 512 20.13 -3.52 22.88
CA CYS A 512 18.94 -3.85 23.66
C CYS A 512 18.55 -5.32 23.51
N TRP A 513 18.03 -5.72 22.34
CA TRP A 513 17.45 -7.06 22.14
C TRP A 513 18.40 -8.09 21.52
N ILE A 514 19.20 -7.67 20.54
CA ILE A 514 20.24 -8.51 19.93
C ILE A 514 21.58 -7.79 19.97
N LYS A 515 22.68 -8.53 19.95
CA LYS A 515 24.05 -8.03 19.83
C LYS A 515 24.78 -8.78 18.74
N TYR A 516 25.79 -8.13 18.16
CA TYR A 516 26.71 -8.74 17.20
C TYR A 516 28.09 -8.90 17.85
N ASP A 517 28.66 -10.10 17.76
CA ASP A 517 30.02 -10.42 18.19
C ASP A 517 30.93 -10.34 16.96
N ASP A 518 31.77 -9.31 16.87
CA ASP A 518 32.68 -9.09 15.75
C ASP A 518 33.74 -10.19 15.60
N GLU A 519 34.22 -10.74 16.73
CA GLU A 519 35.25 -11.78 16.73
C GLU A 519 34.67 -13.10 16.22
N LYS A 520 33.50 -13.48 16.73
CA LYS A 520 32.80 -14.71 16.32
C LYS A 520 31.96 -14.54 15.06
N ARG A 521 31.82 -13.31 14.56
CA ARG A 521 30.98 -12.91 13.42
C ARG A 521 29.57 -13.48 13.51
N ARG A 522 28.90 -13.27 14.66
CA ARG A 522 27.57 -13.83 14.92
C ARG A 522 26.70 -12.93 15.78
N PHE A 523 25.40 -12.97 15.53
CA PHE A 523 24.36 -12.40 16.36
C PHE A 523 24.03 -13.31 17.55
N PHE A 524 23.61 -12.70 18.65
CA PHE A 524 23.04 -13.39 19.80
C PHE A 524 21.97 -12.49 20.45
N ALA A 525 20.93 -13.11 21.00
CA ALA A 525 19.94 -12.40 21.82
C ALA A 525 20.57 -12.02 23.18
N THR A 526 20.14 -10.91 23.75
CA THR A 526 20.61 -10.44 25.06
C THR A 526 19.85 -11.09 26.20
N SER A 527 20.39 -11.02 27.42
CA SER A 527 19.66 -11.46 28.63
C SER A 527 18.35 -10.68 28.84
N PHE A 528 18.27 -9.43 28.37
CA PHE A 528 17.04 -8.64 28.40
C PHE A 528 15.88 -9.33 27.65
N THR A 529 16.18 -10.08 26.58
CA THR A 529 15.14 -10.84 25.87
C THR A 529 14.61 -12.02 26.66
N GLU A 530 15.40 -12.59 27.58
CA GLU A 530 14.94 -13.65 28.49
C GLU A 530 13.97 -13.06 29.53
N GLU A 531 14.26 -11.86 30.04
CA GLU A 531 13.35 -11.12 30.92
C GLU A 531 12.03 -10.78 30.21
N LEU A 532 12.10 -10.30 28.96
CA LEU A 532 10.92 -10.05 28.13
C LEU A 532 10.12 -11.32 27.83
N ALA A 533 10.80 -12.45 27.57
CA ALA A 533 10.11 -13.73 27.34
C ALA A 533 9.26 -14.13 28.55
N GLY A 534 9.76 -13.89 29.76
CA GLY A 534 8.98 -14.10 31.00
C GLY A 534 7.69 -13.27 31.08
N LEU A 535 7.64 -12.09 30.45
CA LEU A 535 6.39 -11.32 30.35
C LEU A 535 5.36 -11.99 29.43
N THR A 536 5.81 -12.71 28.41
CA THR A 536 4.91 -13.36 27.44
C THR A 536 4.31 -14.66 27.95
N GLU A 537 5.00 -15.41 28.82
CA GLU A 537 4.60 -16.76 29.25
C GLU A 537 3.16 -16.81 29.79
N GLY A 538 2.72 -15.80 30.55
CA GLY A 538 1.35 -15.70 31.07
C GLY A 538 0.30 -15.19 30.08
N HIS A 539 0.72 -14.78 28.88
CA HIS A 539 -0.12 -14.14 27.87
C HIS A 539 0.02 -14.81 26.48
N GLN A 540 0.46 -16.07 26.40
CA GLN A 540 0.48 -16.79 25.12
C GLN A 540 -0.90 -17.40 24.83
N VAL A 541 -1.60 -16.86 23.83
CA VAL A 541 -2.93 -17.35 23.39
C VAL A 541 -2.91 -18.08 22.05
N LEU A 542 -1.79 -18.02 21.34
CA LEU A 542 -1.50 -18.78 20.13
C LEU A 542 -0.27 -19.65 20.40
N SER A 543 -0.33 -20.91 20.01
CA SER A 543 0.77 -21.88 20.04
C SER A 543 0.52 -22.96 18.98
N ARG A 544 1.56 -23.68 18.57
CA ARG A 544 1.44 -24.80 17.63
C ARG A 544 0.81 -26.00 18.33
N HIS A 545 0.09 -26.84 17.57
CA HIS A 545 -0.53 -28.06 18.11
C HIS A 545 0.46 -29.00 18.85
N ASN A 546 1.73 -29.03 18.45
CA ASN A 546 2.76 -29.88 19.06
C ASN A 546 3.36 -29.31 20.37
N GLU A 547 3.25 -28.00 20.61
CA GLU A 547 3.78 -27.37 21.82
C GLU A 547 2.78 -27.44 22.99
N GLN A 548 1.49 -27.55 22.69
CA GLN A 548 0.43 -27.67 23.71
C GLN A 548 0.53 -28.99 24.49
N HIS A 549 1.00 -30.07 23.85
CA HIS A 549 1.22 -31.35 24.53
C HIS A 549 2.34 -31.30 25.59
N ASP A 550 3.38 -30.48 25.40
CA ASP A 550 4.46 -30.34 26.39
C ASP A 550 4.06 -29.45 27.59
N VAL A 551 3.14 -28.50 27.40
CA VAL A 551 2.62 -27.65 28.48
C VAL A 551 1.61 -28.40 29.35
N ASP A 552 0.69 -29.17 28.75
CA ASP A 552 -0.29 -29.97 29.49
C ASP A 552 0.38 -31.14 30.26
N THR A 553 1.46 -31.71 29.73
CA THR A 553 2.23 -32.77 30.41
C THR A 553 3.03 -32.22 31.60
N LYS A 554 3.43 -30.94 31.56
CA LYS A 554 4.09 -30.27 32.71
C LYS A 554 3.10 -29.80 33.78
N MET A 555 1.87 -29.44 33.43
CA MET A 555 0.84 -29.04 34.41
C MET A 555 0.13 -30.21 35.08
N THR A 556 0.15 -31.41 34.50
CA THR A 556 -0.45 -32.62 35.10
C THR A 556 0.51 -33.43 35.97
N GLY A 557 1.76 -32.98 36.12
CA GLY A 557 2.79 -33.57 36.96
C GLY A 557 3.04 -32.80 38.26
N VAL A 558 2.02 -32.63 39.10
CA VAL A 558 2.16 -32.32 40.53
C VAL A 558 1.27 -33.25 41.35
#